data_AF-A0A564TZ70-F1
#
_entry.id   AF-A0A564TZ70-F1
#
_cell.length_a   1.000
_cell.length_b   1.000
_cell.length_c   1.000
_cell.angle_alpha   90.00
_cell.angle_beta   90.00
_cell.angle_gamma   90.00
#
_symmetry.space_group_name_H-M   'P 1'
#
loop_
_entity.id
_entity.type
_entity.pdbx_description
1 polymer ?
#
loop_
_entity_poly.entity_id
_entity_poly.type
_entity_poly.pdbx_seq_one_letter_code
_entity_poly.pdbx_strand_id
1 'polypeptide(L)'
;MDFWIDKGIGGFRMDAIDIIGKIPDQEIVNNDPKLHDYLKEMHQASLTARDGSTQRNLMCYLLKRFSINSRLSWNWDRAETHFSGTTTTLDILLHLMRGTPYIYQGEEIGMTNYPFQTLDEVNDIESLNNARTPMQWDTSQNAGFSTADKTWLAVNPNYKDINVASALAKPDSIFYTYQKLVELRKIQDWLIDAEVIIVNT
;
A
#
# COMPACT_ATOMS: atom_id res chain seq x y z
N MET A 1 -4.70 -10.14 -4.50
CA MET A 1 -3.87 -9.22 -5.34
C MET A 1 -4.49 -8.98 -6.70
N ASP A 2 -5.24 -9.95 -7.23
CA ASP A 2 -5.78 -9.89 -8.60
C ASP A 2 -6.54 -8.60 -8.92
N PHE A 3 -7.36 -8.13 -7.98
CA PHE A 3 -8.07 -6.85 -8.10
C PHE A 3 -7.18 -5.69 -8.57
N TRP A 4 -6.00 -5.51 -7.96
CA TRP A 4 -5.11 -4.40 -8.28
C TRP A 4 -4.33 -4.64 -9.57
N ILE A 5 -3.92 -5.89 -9.81
CA ILE A 5 -3.22 -6.27 -11.05
C ILE A 5 -4.12 -6.08 -12.26
N ASP A 6 -5.40 -6.43 -12.16
CA ASP A 6 -6.40 -6.25 -13.22
C ASP A 6 -6.68 -4.76 -13.52
N LYS A 7 -6.31 -3.87 -12.60
CA LYS A 7 -6.34 -2.41 -12.79
C LYS A 7 -4.99 -1.83 -13.25
N GLY A 8 -4.03 -2.69 -13.58
CA GLY A 8 -2.72 -2.29 -14.07
C GLY A 8 -1.72 -1.91 -12.97
N ILE A 9 -2.07 -2.06 -11.70
CA ILE A 9 -1.18 -1.76 -10.57
C ILE A 9 -0.33 -3.00 -10.26
N GLY A 10 1.00 -2.83 -10.21
CA GLY A 10 1.98 -3.88 -9.93
C GLY A 10 3.07 -3.39 -8.97
N GLY A 11 4.09 -4.21 -8.70
CA GLY A 11 5.20 -3.83 -7.82
C GLY A 11 4.85 -3.83 -6.32
N PHE A 12 3.98 -4.75 -5.89
CA PHE A 12 3.56 -4.85 -4.48
C PHE A 12 4.75 -5.18 -3.57
N ARG A 13 4.96 -4.32 -2.56
CA ARG A 13 5.85 -4.65 -1.45
C ARG A 13 5.13 -5.65 -0.54
N MET A 14 5.74 -6.82 -0.36
CA MET A 14 5.21 -7.90 0.48
C MET A 14 6.00 -8.05 1.78
N ASP A 15 6.31 -6.94 2.45
CA ASP A 15 7.14 -6.95 3.65
C ASP A 15 6.48 -7.64 4.85
N ALA A 16 5.15 -7.71 4.85
CA ALA A 16 4.39 -8.46 5.86
C ALA A 16 4.23 -9.96 5.54
N ILE A 17 4.66 -10.46 4.37
CA ILE A 17 4.40 -11.86 4.01
C ILE A 17 5.13 -12.83 4.93
N ASP A 18 6.34 -12.46 5.34
CA ASP A 18 7.20 -13.25 6.22
C ASP A 18 6.61 -13.43 7.64
N ILE A 19 5.66 -12.57 8.01
CA ILE A 19 5.03 -12.55 9.33
C ILE A 19 3.57 -13.05 9.32
N ILE A 20 3.02 -13.45 8.17
CA ILE A 20 1.64 -13.95 8.06
C ILE A 20 1.45 -15.23 8.89
N GLY A 21 2.46 -16.08 8.94
CA GLY A 21 2.42 -17.34 9.67
C GLY A 21 2.87 -17.25 11.13
N LYS A 22 3.05 -16.05 11.69
CA LYS A 22 3.60 -15.90 13.05
C LYS A 22 2.84 -16.76 14.07
N ILE A 23 3.58 -17.42 14.96
CA ILE A 23 3.05 -18.21 16.07
C ILE A 23 3.50 -17.50 17.37
N PRO A 24 2.72 -16.53 17.88
CA PRO A 24 3.13 -15.68 19.00
C PRO A 24 3.50 -16.47 20.25
N ASP A 25 2.73 -17.52 20.55
CA ASP A 25 2.95 -18.38 21.72
C ASP A 25 4.28 -19.15 21.67
N GLN A 26 4.89 -19.25 20.49
CA GLN A 26 6.20 -19.89 20.28
C GLN A 26 7.29 -18.86 19.96
N GLU A 27 6.99 -17.56 20.05
CA GLU A 27 7.88 -16.45 19.68
C GLU A 27 8.39 -16.50 18.23
N ILE A 28 7.71 -17.26 17.36
CA ILE A 28 8.02 -17.33 15.94
C ILE A 28 7.33 -16.16 15.25
N VAL A 29 8.10 -15.12 14.94
CA VAL A 29 7.59 -13.88 14.35
C VAL A 29 7.82 -13.77 12.85
N ASN A 30 8.82 -14.47 12.31
CA ASN A 30 9.23 -14.47 10.91
C ASN A 30 9.51 -15.90 10.45
N ASN A 31 9.42 -16.15 9.13
CA ASN A 31 9.81 -17.39 8.47
C ASN A 31 9.18 -18.66 9.10
N ASP A 32 7.87 -18.60 9.30
CA ASP A 32 7.08 -19.75 9.75
C ASP A 32 7.22 -20.95 8.79
N PRO A 33 7.24 -22.21 9.28
CA PRO A 33 7.36 -23.39 8.43
C PRO A 33 6.34 -23.49 7.27
N LYS A 34 5.16 -22.88 7.37
CA LYS A 34 4.16 -22.85 6.29
C LYS A 34 4.29 -21.68 5.33
N LEU A 35 5.19 -20.72 5.61
CA LEU A 35 5.38 -19.53 4.76
C LEU A 35 5.59 -19.91 3.30
N HIS A 36 6.47 -20.86 3.03
CA HIS A 36 6.76 -21.30 1.66
C HIS A 36 5.56 -21.96 0.97
N ASP A 37 4.68 -22.61 1.72
CA ASP A 37 3.48 -23.23 1.16
C ASP A 37 2.43 -22.15 0.83
N TYR A 38 2.24 -21.16 1.71
CA TYR A 38 1.40 -20.00 1.40
C TYR A 38 1.91 -19.20 0.20
N LEU A 39 3.23 -19.04 0.06
CA LEU A 39 3.83 -18.38 -1.10
C LEU A 39 3.56 -19.14 -2.40
N LYS A 40 3.64 -20.48 -2.38
CA LYS A 40 3.31 -21.32 -3.54
C LYS A 40 1.83 -21.23 -3.88
N GLU A 41 0.95 -21.28 -2.89
CA GLU A 41 -0.50 -21.15 -3.08
C GLU A 41 -0.85 -19.78 -3.69
N MET A 42 -0.29 -18.70 -3.16
CA MET A 42 -0.46 -17.35 -3.70
C MET A 42 0.06 -17.25 -5.13
N HIS A 43 1.23 -17.83 -5.43
CA HIS A 43 1.77 -17.88 -6.78
C HIS A 43 0.84 -18.62 -7.74
N GLN A 44 0.33 -19.78 -7.33
CA GLN A 44 -0.61 -20.58 -8.13
C GLN A 44 -1.92 -19.85 -8.39
N ALA A 45 -2.47 -19.18 -7.37
CA ALA A 45 -3.75 -18.50 -7.45
C ALA A 45 -3.69 -17.21 -8.29
N SER A 46 -2.65 -16.39 -8.11
CA SER A 46 -2.61 -15.03 -8.70
C SER A 46 -1.62 -14.85 -9.85
N LEU A 47 -0.60 -15.72 -10.00
CA LEU A 47 0.52 -15.49 -10.94
C LEU A 47 0.63 -16.50 -12.07
N THR A 48 0.22 -17.76 -11.87
CA THR A 48 0.40 -18.82 -12.87
C THR A 48 -0.36 -18.57 -14.18
N ALA A 49 -1.50 -17.89 -14.14
CA ALA A 49 -2.31 -17.56 -15.32
C ALA A 49 -1.93 -16.22 -15.99
N ARG A 50 -0.98 -15.46 -15.45
CA ARG A 50 -0.63 -14.11 -15.92
C ARG A 50 0.60 -14.12 -16.82
N ASP A 51 0.71 -13.16 -17.73
CA ASP A 51 1.84 -13.06 -18.65
C ASP A 51 3.19 -12.83 -17.94
N GLY A 52 4.29 -13.18 -18.61
CA GLY A 52 5.64 -13.11 -18.04
C GLY A 52 6.12 -11.69 -17.70
N SER A 53 5.51 -10.64 -18.24
CA SER A 53 5.82 -9.24 -17.89
C SER A 53 5.20 -8.84 -16.55
N THR A 54 3.97 -9.31 -16.32
CA THR A 54 3.21 -9.13 -15.08
C THR A 54 3.87 -9.90 -13.93
N GLN A 55 4.35 -11.12 -14.20
CA GLN A 55 5.11 -11.92 -13.23
C GLN A 55 6.43 -11.25 -12.81
N ARG A 56 7.17 -10.65 -13.75
CA ARG A 56 8.44 -9.95 -13.47
C ARG A 56 8.24 -8.67 -12.66
N ASN A 57 7.20 -7.89 -12.94
CA ASN A 57 6.88 -6.66 -12.21
C ASN A 57 6.42 -6.91 -10.75
N LEU A 58 6.00 -8.13 -10.40
CA LEU A 58 5.71 -8.52 -9.01
C LEU A 58 6.91 -9.15 -8.29
N MET A 59 7.88 -9.73 -9.01
CA MET A 59 9.08 -10.34 -8.45
C MET A 59 10.19 -9.33 -8.12
N CYS A 60 9.84 -8.14 -7.63
CA CYS A 60 10.79 -7.27 -6.95
C CYS A 60 10.92 -7.73 -5.49
N TYR A 61 11.59 -8.85 -5.28
CA TYR A 61 12.08 -9.25 -3.96
C TYR A 61 13.26 -8.36 -3.55
N LEU A 62 13.20 -7.86 -2.32
CA LEU A 62 14.36 -7.39 -1.53
C LEU A 62 15.15 -6.19 -2.06
N LEU A 63 14.58 -4.99 -2.07
CA LEU A 63 15.39 -3.79 -1.79
C LEU A 63 14.68 -2.90 -0.76
N LYS A 64 15.15 -3.03 0.48
CA LYS A 64 14.74 -2.28 1.68
C LYS A 64 15.11 -0.79 1.65
N ARG A 65 15.41 -0.21 0.48
CA ARG A 65 16.08 1.09 0.39
C ARG A 65 15.15 2.11 -0.26
N PHE A 66 14.61 2.97 0.60
CA PHE A 66 13.73 4.12 0.30
C PHE A 66 12.29 3.75 -0.07
N SER A 67 11.54 3.31 0.94
CA SER A 67 10.08 3.43 0.93
C SER A 67 9.73 4.55 1.90
N ILE A 68 9.37 5.71 1.36
CA ILE A 68 8.71 6.76 2.13
C ILE A 68 7.24 6.34 2.16
N ASN A 69 6.75 5.99 3.35
CA ASN A 69 5.34 5.68 3.54
C ASN A 69 4.58 7.01 3.40
N SER A 70 3.70 7.15 2.40
CA SER A 70 2.87 8.36 2.23
C SER A 70 1.99 8.70 3.43
N ARG A 71 1.76 7.78 4.38
CA ARG A 71 1.18 8.12 5.69
C ARG A 71 2.01 9.14 6.46
N LEU A 72 3.25 9.40 6.05
CA LEU A 72 4.08 10.51 6.51
C LEU A 72 3.57 11.88 6.01
N SER A 73 2.74 11.96 4.97
CA SER A 73 2.11 13.22 4.54
C SER A 73 1.29 13.85 5.68
N TRP A 74 0.68 13.02 6.54
CA TRP A 74 0.00 13.46 7.76
C TRP A 74 0.92 14.11 8.79
N ASN A 75 2.17 13.68 8.91
CA ASN A 75 3.11 14.31 9.85
C ASN A 75 3.62 15.66 9.32
N TRP A 76 3.57 15.88 8.01
CA TRP A 76 4.04 17.10 7.37
C TRP A 76 2.92 18.13 7.19
N ASP A 77 1.69 17.67 6.98
CA ASP A 77 0.51 18.51 6.76
C ASP A 77 -0.39 18.47 8.01
N ARG A 78 -0.17 19.39 8.96
CA ARG A 78 -1.02 19.57 10.16
C ARG A 78 -2.41 20.11 9.85
N ALA A 79 -2.76 20.32 8.57
CA ALA A 79 -3.99 20.95 8.16
C ALA A 79 -4.91 19.94 7.44
N GLU A 80 -5.97 19.53 8.13
CA GLU A 80 -7.05 18.63 7.67
C GLU A 80 -7.78 19.10 6.38
N THR A 81 -7.42 20.26 5.82
CA THR A 81 -8.18 20.94 4.75
C THR A 81 -7.65 20.74 3.33
N HIS A 82 -6.42 20.22 3.13
CA HIS A 82 -5.79 20.12 1.80
C HIS A 82 -5.27 18.72 1.44
N PHE A 83 -5.77 17.69 2.14
CA PHE A 83 -5.23 16.32 2.12
C PHE A 83 -5.07 15.70 0.72
N SER A 84 -6.02 15.94 -0.21
CA SER A 84 -5.92 15.40 -1.58
C SER A 84 -4.82 16.05 -2.42
N GLY A 85 -4.57 17.35 -2.24
CA GLY A 85 -3.61 18.11 -3.03
C GLY A 85 -2.16 17.80 -2.63
N THR A 86 -1.87 17.76 -1.33
CA THR A 86 -0.53 17.51 -0.81
C THR A 86 -0.07 16.07 -1.06
N THR A 87 -0.96 15.09 -0.82
CA THR A 87 -0.68 13.66 -1.08
C THR A 87 -0.36 13.47 -2.56
N THR A 88 -1.27 13.89 -3.44
CA THR A 88 -1.07 13.84 -4.90
C THR A 88 0.25 14.49 -5.35
N THR A 89 0.64 15.62 -4.75
CA THR A 89 1.88 16.33 -5.10
C THR A 89 3.13 15.54 -4.72
N LEU A 90 3.16 14.96 -3.52
CA LEU A 90 4.26 14.11 -3.07
C LEU A 90 4.34 12.85 -3.93
N ASP A 91 3.20 12.28 -4.28
CA ASP A 91 3.12 11.04 -5.05
C ASP A 91 3.64 11.23 -6.47
N ILE A 92 3.26 12.34 -7.12
CA ILE A 92 3.80 12.75 -8.42
C ILE A 92 5.32 12.92 -8.30
N LEU A 93 5.82 13.61 -7.28
CA LEU A 93 7.25 13.79 -7.09
C LEU A 93 7.98 12.45 -6.99
N LEU A 94 7.50 11.54 -6.13
CA LEU A 94 8.10 10.21 -5.93
C LEU A 94 8.05 9.35 -7.20
N HIS A 95 6.94 9.38 -7.94
CA HIS A 95 6.76 8.58 -9.16
C HIS A 95 7.45 9.17 -10.39
N LEU A 96 7.93 10.41 -10.35
CA LEU A 96 8.72 11.01 -11.42
C LEU A 96 10.23 10.99 -11.15
N MET A 97 10.65 10.69 -9.91
CA MET A 97 12.07 10.46 -9.61
C MET A 97 12.59 9.17 -10.25
N ARG A 98 13.89 9.14 -10.53
CA ARG A 98 14.59 7.92 -10.97
C ARG A 98 14.63 6.89 -9.84
N GLY A 99 14.27 5.65 -10.16
CA GLY A 99 14.21 4.55 -9.18
C GLY A 99 13.03 3.61 -9.42
N THR A 100 12.70 2.80 -8.43
CA THR A 100 11.50 1.97 -8.44
C THR A 100 10.55 2.51 -7.39
N PRO A 101 9.44 3.19 -7.78
CA PRO A 101 8.47 3.65 -6.81
C PRO A 101 7.76 2.45 -6.18
N TYR A 102 7.49 2.54 -4.88
CA TYR A 102 6.75 1.53 -4.13
C TYR A 102 5.51 2.17 -3.53
N ILE A 103 4.35 1.58 -3.82
CA ILE A 103 3.05 2.03 -3.31
C ILE A 103 2.68 1.12 -2.14
N TYR A 104 2.44 1.70 -0.97
CA TYR A 104 1.96 0.94 0.19
C TYR A 104 0.44 0.76 0.14
N GLN A 105 -0.10 -0.31 0.72
CA GLN A 105 -1.56 -0.54 0.69
C GLN A 105 -2.33 0.64 1.32
N GLY A 106 -3.34 1.14 0.61
CA GLY A 106 -4.17 2.24 1.07
C GLY A 106 -3.66 3.62 0.69
N GLU A 107 -2.41 3.75 0.26
CA GLU A 107 -1.84 5.00 -0.22
C GLU A 107 -2.57 5.49 -1.48
N GLU A 108 -2.89 4.58 -2.39
CA GLU A 108 -3.61 4.85 -3.63
C GLU A 108 -5.04 5.38 -3.43
N ILE A 109 -5.59 5.25 -2.22
CA ILE A 109 -6.90 5.82 -1.84
C ILE A 109 -6.77 6.90 -0.76
N GLY A 110 -5.57 7.22 -0.29
CA GLY A 110 -5.32 8.21 0.75
C GLY A 110 -5.69 7.75 2.17
N MET A 111 -5.51 6.48 2.51
CA MET A 111 -5.71 5.99 3.88
C MET A 111 -4.85 6.77 4.88
N THR A 112 -5.46 7.14 5.99
CA THR A 112 -4.81 7.92 7.04
C THR A 112 -4.47 7.06 8.25
N ASN A 113 -3.63 7.60 9.14
CA ASN A 113 -3.32 6.95 10.41
C ASN A 113 -4.58 6.80 11.28
N TYR A 114 -4.64 5.68 11.99
CA TYR A 114 -5.72 5.44 12.96
C TYR A 114 -5.57 6.39 14.15
N PRO A 115 -6.65 7.05 14.60
CA PRO A 115 -6.60 8.03 15.67
C PRO A 115 -6.60 7.36 17.06
N PHE A 116 -5.52 6.66 17.41
CA PHE A 116 -5.35 6.06 18.73
C PHE A 116 -5.45 7.12 19.83
N GLN A 117 -6.25 6.85 20.86
CA GLN A 117 -6.40 7.77 22.00
C GLN A 117 -5.46 7.41 23.14
N THR A 118 -5.14 6.12 23.30
CA THR A 118 -4.33 5.61 24.40
C THR A 118 -3.27 4.63 23.89
N LEU A 119 -2.15 4.51 24.61
CA LEU A 119 -1.09 3.55 24.29
C LEU A 119 -1.56 2.10 24.40
N ASP A 120 -2.53 1.83 25.28
CA ASP A 120 -3.09 0.50 25.50
C ASP A 120 -3.88 -0.03 24.28
N GLU A 121 -4.29 0.86 23.37
CA GLU A 121 -4.90 0.51 22.09
C GLU A 121 -3.87 0.00 21.07
N VAL A 122 -2.57 0.17 21.34
CA VAL A 122 -1.46 -0.26 20.48
C VAL A 122 -0.87 -1.56 21.03
N ASN A 123 -1.48 -2.70 20.67
CA ASN A 123 -0.99 -4.02 21.07
C ASN A 123 -0.26 -4.74 19.93
N ASP A 124 0.87 -4.17 19.47
CA ASP A 124 1.75 -4.83 18.49
C ASP A 124 3.21 -4.37 18.65
N ILE A 125 4.12 -5.36 18.67
CA ILE A 125 5.56 -5.22 18.99
C ILE A 125 6.31 -4.35 17.94
N GLU A 126 5.76 -4.19 16.73
CA GLU A 126 6.29 -3.28 15.69
C GLU A 126 5.48 -1.98 15.50
N SER A 127 4.38 -1.79 16.22
CA SER A 127 3.40 -0.70 15.96
C SER A 127 3.75 0.66 16.56
N LEU A 128 4.98 0.86 17.02
CA LEU A 128 5.45 2.15 17.54
C LEU A 128 5.54 3.27 16.50
N ASN A 129 5.29 3.03 15.20
CA ASN A 129 5.35 4.13 14.22
C ASN A 129 4.33 4.19 13.08
N ASN A 130 3.53 3.17 12.74
CA ASN A 130 2.43 3.33 11.75
C ASN A 130 1.49 2.12 11.82
N ALA A 131 0.28 2.32 12.31
CA ALA A 131 -0.67 1.23 12.50
C ALA A 131 -1.14 0.63 11.19
N ARG A 132 -0.84 -0.65 10.98
CA ARG A 132 -1.26 -1.46 9.84
C ARG A 132 -2.77 -1.74 9.87
N THR A 133 -3.59 -0.69 9.84
CA THR A 133 -5.05 -0.79 9.81
C THR A 133 -5.52 -1.64 8.64
N PRO A 134 -6.63 -2.39 8.83
CA PRO A 134 -7.22 -3.14 7.73
C PRO A 134 -7.57 -2.25 6.54
N MET A 135 -7.46 -2.81 5.33
CA MET A 135 -7.73 -2.10 4.07
C MET A 135 -9.21 -1.68 3.98
N GLN A 136 -9.46 -0.46 3.50
CA GLN A 136 -10.79 0.14 3.43
C GLN A 136 -11.41 -0.08 2.05
N TRP A 137 -12.12 -1.19 1.84
CA TRP A 137 -12.70 -1.54 0.53
C TRP A 137 -13.99 -0.79 0.22
N ASP A 138 -14.92 -0.78 1.16
CA ASP A 138 -16.25 -0.17 1.00
C ASP A 138 -16.81 0.32 2.35
N THR A 139 -18.10 0.63 2.40
CA THR A 139 -18.80 1.15 3.59
C THR A 139 -19.47 0.05 4.44
N SER A 140 -19.24 -1.22 4.12
CA SER A 140 -19.81 -2.35 4.86
C SER A 140 -19.06 -2.63 6.17
N GLN A 141 -19.48 -3.68 6.90
CA GLN A 141 -18.85 -4.09 8.15
C GLN A 141 -17.33 -4.26 7.96
N ASN A 142 -16.55 -3.71 8.90
CA ASN A 142 -15.08 -3.68 8.83
C ASN A 142 -14.54 -3.16 7.48
N ALA A 143 -15.23 -2.20 6.86
CA ALA A 143 -14.90 -1.65 5.54
C ALA A 143 -14.75 -2.72 4.43
N GLY A 144 -15.51 -3.80 4.50
CA GLY A 144 -15.43 -4.91 3.54
C GLY A 144 -14.18 -5.77 3.67
N PHE A 145 -13.33 -5.53 4.68
CA PHE A 145 -12.12 -6.32 4.92
C PHE A 145 -12.41 -7.71 5.48
N SER A 146 -13.39 -7.83 6.37
CA SER A 146 -13.73 -9.08 7.04
C SER A 146 -15.19 -9.10 7.45
N THR A 147 -15.81 -10.28 7.38
CA THR A 147 -17.16 -10.55 7.86
C THR A 147 -17.21 -10.94 9.34
N ALA A 148 -16.05 -11.10 9.99
CA ALA A 148 -15.98 -11.43 11.41
C ALA A 148 -16.46 -10.27 12.29
N ASP A 149 -16.90 -10.56 13.51
CA ASP A 149 -17.39 -9.55 14.45
C ASP A 149 -16.33 -8.50 14.81
N LYS A 150 -15.05 -8.92 14.89
CA LYS A 150 -13.90 -8.05 15.17
C LYS A 150 -12.69 -8.45 14.34
N THR A 151 -11.95 -7.45 13.88
CA THR A 151 -10.63 -7.62 13.28
C THR A 151 -9.52 -7.55 14.34
N TRP A 152 -8.33 -8.03 14.00
CA TRP A 152 -7.14 -8.01 14.87
C TRP A 152 -6.68 -6.59 15.23
N LEU A 153 -7.01 -5.61 14.38
CA LEU A 153 -6.86 -4.18 14.62
C LEU A 153 -8.11 -3.46 14.11
N ALA A 154 -8.56 -2.41 14.81
CA ALA A 154 -9.74 -1.65 14.41
C ALA A 154 -9.54 -0.96 13.05
N VAL A 155 -10.61 -0.91 12.26
CA VAL A 155 -10.64 -0.17 11.00
C VAL A 155 -10.79 1.32 11.30
N ASN A 156 -10.06 2.17 10.58
CA ASN A 156 -10.15 3.62 10.78
C ASN A 156 -11.58 4.10 10.53
N PRO A 157 -12.22 4.85 11.45
CA PRO A 157 -13.60 5.31 11.30
C PRO A 157 -13.89 6.08 10.01
N ASN A 158 -12.87 6.68 9.39
CA ASN A 158 -13.00 7.42 8.13
C ASN A 158 -13.24 6.53 6.89
N TYR A 159 -13.31 5.20 7.03
CA TYR A 159 -13.60 4.28 5.93
C TYR A 159 -14.92 4.58 5.20
N LYS A 160 -15.84 5.27 5.85
CA LYS A 160 -17.09 5.73 5.23
C LYS A 160 -16.85 6.70 4.06
N ASP A 161 -15.82 7.53 4.17
CA ASP A 161 -15.48 8.55 3.19
C ASP A 161 -14.28 8.12 2.32
N ILE A 162 -13.28 7.48 2.94
CA ILE A 162 -12.05 7.02 2.30
C ILE A 162 -12.14 5.51 2.12
N ASN A 163 -12.50 5.05 0.93
CA ASN A 163 -12.50 3.62 0.59
C ASN A 163 -12.34 3.41 -0.91
N VAL A 164 -12.02 2.18 -1.30
CA VAL A 164 -11.80 1.81 -2.72
C VAL A 164 -13.04 2.06 -3.57
N ALA A 165 -14.24 1.69 -3.11
CA ALA A 165 -15.47 1.91 -3.86
C ALA A 165 -15.71 3.40 -4.16
N SER A 166 -15.54 4.26 -3.16
CA SER A 166 -15.62 5.72 -3.28
C SER A 166 -14.53 6.30 -4.19
N ALA A 167 -13.29 5.80 -4.11
CA ALA A 167 -12.18 6.24 -4.95
C ALA A 167 -12.41 5.88 -6.42
N LEU A 168 -12.91 4.68 -6.71
CA LEU A 168 -13.22 4.24 -8.07
C LEU A 168 -14.39 5.01 -8.70
N ALA A 169 -15.36 5.44 -7.89
CA ALA A 169 -16.51 6.22 -8.34
C ALA A 169 -16.15 7.67 -8.73
N LYS A 170 -15.01 8.20 -8.26
CA LYS A 170 -14.55 9.57 -8.47
C LYS A 170 -13.42 9.62 -9.51
N PRO A 171 -13.63 10.15 -10.72
CA PRO A 171 -12.61 10.18 -11.78
C PRO A 171 -11.36 11.01 -11.45
N ASP A 172 -11.48 11.94 -10.50
CA ASP A 172 -10.42 12.82 -9.99
C ASP A 172 -9.79 12.30 -8.69
N SER A 173 -10.04 11.05 -8.33
CA SER A 173 -9.46 10.44 -7.13
C SER A 173 -7.95 10.22 -7.23
N ILE A 174 -7.32 10.12 -6.05
CA ILE A 174 -5.91 9.75 -5.88
C ILE A 174 -5.60 8.46 -6.65
N PHE A 175 -6.52 7.49 -6.63
CA PHE A 175 -6.36 6.21 -7.32
C PHE A 175 -6.07 6.37 -8.81
N TYR A 176 -6.82 7.23 -9.51
CA TYR A 176 -6.60 7.44 -10.93
C TYR A 176 -5.33 8.23 -11.22
N THR A 177 -4.86 9.05 -10.28
CA THR A 177 -3.52 9.66 -10.37
C THR A 177 -2.45 8.57 -10.30
N TYR A 178 -2.51 7.66 -9.32
CA TYR A 178 -1.58 6.53 -9.21
C TYR A 178 -1.59 5.65 -10.45
N GLN A 179 -2.78 5.29 -10.93
CA GLN A 179 -2.92 4.47 -12.14
C GLN A 179 -2.22 5.13 -13.33
N LYS A 180 -2.46 6.43 -13.55
CA LYS A 180 -1.82 7.20 -14.64
C LYS A 180 -0.31 7.30 -14.47
N LEU A 181 0.20 7.49 -13.25
CA LEU A 181 1.64 7.56 -12.97
C LEU A 181 2.33 6.21 -13.25
N VAL A 182 1.71 5.10 -12.84
CA VAL A 182 2.19 3.76 -13.12
C VAL A 182 2.17 3.46 -14.62
N GLU A 183 1.09 3.82 -15.32
CA GLU A 183 1.01 3.69 -16.78
C GLU A 183 2.07 4.53 -17.48
N LEU A 184 2.24 5.80 -17.09
CA LEU A 184 3.24 6.69 -17.64
C LEU A 184 4.64 6.09 -17.53
N ARG A 185 4.98 5.51 -16.37
CA ARG A 185 6.29 4.89 -16.14
C ARG A 185 6.51 3.60 -16.92
N LYS A 186 5.44 2.90 -17.32
CA LYS A 186 5.54 1.73 -18.21
C LYS A 186 5.79 2.09 -19.67
N ILE A 187 5.32 3.26 -20.11
CA ILE A 187 5.39 3.67 -21.52
C ILE A 187 6.53 4.66 -21.81
N GLN A 188 7.07 5.32 -20.79
CA GLN A 188 8.10 6.35 -20.92
C GLN A 188 9.43 5.88 -20.33
N ASP A 189 10.33 5.36 -21.18
CA ASP A 189 11.67 4.88 -20.75
C ASP A 189 12.50 5.99 -20.08
N TRP A 190 12.29 7.25 -20.46
CA TRP A 190 13.00 8.39 -19.86
C TRP A 190 12.70 8.55 -18.36
N LEU A 191 11.57 8.07 -17.84
CA LEU A 191 11.33 8.08 -16.38
C LEU A 191 12.24 7.11 -15.61
N ILE A 192 12.83 6.15 -16.31
CA ILE A 192 13.75 5.15 -15.76
C ILE A 192 15.20 5.60 -15.96
N ASP A 193 15.50 6.14 -17.14
CA ASP A 193 16.87 6.36 -17.60
C ASP A 193 17.37 7.80 -17.49
N ALA A 194 16.48 8.80 -17.48
CA ALA A 194 16.89 10.20 -17.50
C ALA A 194 17.67 10.60 -16.24
N GLU A 195 18.57 11.55 -16.42
CA GLU A 195 19.31 12.17 -15.33
C GLU A 195 18.41 13.13 -14.55
N VAL A 196 18.49 13.08 -13.22
CA VAL A 196 17.77 13.99 -12.34
C VAL A 196 18.68 15.16 -11.99
N ILE A 197 18.31 16.36 -12.43
CA ILE A 197 19.05 17.60 -12.15
C ILE A 197 18.21 18.45 -11.19
N ILE A 198 18.79 18.81 -10.04
CA ILE A 198 18.16 19.73 -9.10
C ILE A 198 18.26 21.14 -9.69
N VAL A 199 17.11 21.78 -9.92
CA VAL A 199 17.07 23.18 -10.39
C VAL A 199 17.22 24.09 -9.19
N ASN A 200 18.38 24.72 -9.05
CA ASN A 200 18.58 25.78 -8.08
C ASN A 200 18.00 27.08 -8.65
N THR A 201 16.87 27.52 -8.13
CA THR A 201 16.26 28.84 -8.40
C THR A 201 16.57 29.82 -7.29
#